data_AF-E9PJH5-F1
#
_entry.id   AF-E9PJH5-F1
#
_cell.length_a   1.000
_cell.length_b   1.000
_cell.length_c   1.000
_cell.angle_alpha   90.00
_cell.angle_beta   90.00
_cell.angle_gamma   90.00
#
_symmetry.space_group_name_H-M   'P 1'
#
loop_
_entity.id
_entity.type
_entity.pdbx_description
1 polymer ?
#
loop_
_entity_poly.entity_id
_entity_poly.type
_entity_poly.pdbx_seq_one_letter_code
_entity_poly.pdbx_strand_id
1 'polypeptide(L)'
;MLVYRLQTQEKPNTTVQVPAFLQELVDRDNSKFEEWCIEMAEMRKQSVDKGKAKHEEVKELYQRLPAGAEPYEFVSLEWLQKWLDESTPTKPIDNHACLCSHDKLHPDKISIMKRISEYAADIFYSRYGGGPRLT
;
A
#
# COMPACT_ATOMS: atom_id res chain seq x y z
N MET A 1 6.62 23.64 44.75
CA MET A 1 6.24 24.06 43.39
C MET A 1 7.21 25.17 42.99
N LEU A 2 8.16 24.89 42.09
CA LEU A 2 9.16 25.88 41.67
C LEU A 2 8.54 26.76 40.58
N VAL A 3 8.30 28.03 40.93
CA VAL A 3 7.74 29.03 40.01
C VAL A 3 8.93 29.77 39.39
N TYR A 4 9.22 29.46 38.13
CA TYR A 4 10.25 30.17 37.38
C TYR A 4 9.70 31.51 36.88
N ARG A 5 10.38 32.60 37.22
CA ARG A 5 10.13 33.95 36.70
C ARG A 5 11.03 34.16 35.49
N LEU A 6 10.45 34.43 34.33
CA LEU A 6 11.20 34.83 33.13
C LEU A 6 11.98 36.13 33.44
N GLN A 7 13.31 36.05 33.41
CA GLN A 7 14.17 37.21 33.55
C GLN A 7 14.50 37.73 32.15
N THR A 8 13.79 38.78 31.72
CA THR A 8 14.09 39.52 30.49
C THR A 8 15.32 40.38 30.71
N GLN A 9 16.51 39.80 30.53
CA GLN A 9 17.69 40.60 30.23
C GLN A 9 17.55 41.12 28.80
N GLU A 10 17.51 42.45 28.64
CA GLU A 10 17.69 43.07 27.33
C GLU A 10 19.08 42.69 26.81
N LYS A 11 19.13 41.83 25.80
CA LYS A 11 20.38 41.52 25.12
C LYS A 11 20.87 42.83 24.47
N PRO A 12 22.09 43.29 24.76
CA PRO A 12 22.63 44.45 24.06
C PRO A 12 22.59 44.15 22.57
N ASN A 13 21.91 45.01 21.81
CA ASN A 13 21.68 44.91 20.38
C ASN A 13 23.00 45.17 19.64
N THR A 14 23.95 44.27 19.83
CA THR A 14 25.25 44.32 19.19
C THR A 14 25.02 43.72 17.82
N THR A 15 24.97 44.56 16.78
CA THR A 15 24.97 44.10 15.39
C THR A 15 26.34 43.49 15.11
N VAL A 16 26.51 42.22 15.48
CA VAL A 16 27.71 41.44 15.17
C VAL A 16 27.68 41.18 13.68
N GLN A 17 28.48 41.97 12.94
CA GLN A 17 28.66 41.82 11.50
C GLN A 17 29.49 40.56 11.27
N VAL A 18 28.88 39.53 10.69
CA VAL A 18 29.58 38.29 10.33
C VAL A 18 30.49 38.60 9.14
N PRO A 19 31.78 38.21 9.19
CA PRO A 19 32.68 38.32 8.04
C PRO A 19 32.07 37.68 6.78
N ALA A 20 32.17 38.37 5.64
CA ALA A 20 31.54 37.96 4.39
C ALA A 20 31.86 36.50 3.98
N PHE A 21 33.10 36.05 4.19
CA PHE A 21 33.49 34.67 3.88
C PHE A 21 32.78 33.61 4.74
N LEU A 22 32.45 33.94 6.00
CA LEU A 22 31.69 33.06 6.88
C LEU A 22 30.21 33.05 6.48
N GLN A 23 29.68 34.21 6.07
CA GLN A 23 28.32 34.30 5.56
C GLN A 23 28.15 33.45 4.30
N GLU A 24 29.07 33.54 3.33
CA GLU A 24 29.03 32.71 2.12
C GLU A 24 29.11 31.21 2.41
N LEU A 25 29.92 30.79 3.39
CA LEU A 25 29.98 29.39 3.81
C LEU A 25 28.66 28.90 4.40
N VAL A 26 28.06 29.71 5.27
CA VAL A 26 26.75 29.43 5.87
C VAL A 26 25.67 29.37 4.80
N ASP A 27 25.64 30.33 3.88
CA ASP A 27 24.64 30.37 2.82
C ASP A 27 24.76 29.14 1.91
N ARG A 28 25.98 28.75 1.54
CA ARG A 28 26.23 27.54 0.74
C ARG A 28 25.79 26.27 1.45
N ASP A 29 26.07 26.15 2.74
CA ASP A 29 25.67 24.97 3.52
C ASP A 29 24.15 24.94 3.76
N ASN A 30 23.52 26.10 3.95
CA ASN A 30 22.06 26.23 4.02
C ASN A 30 21.40 25.81 2.69
N SER A 31 21.93 26.25 1.54
CA SER A 31 21.41 25.83 0.22
C SER A 31 21.47 24.31 0.05
N LYS A 32 22.60 23.69 0.41
CA LYS A 32 22.72 22.21 0.37
C LYS A 32 21.74 21.52 1.31
N PHE A 33 21.48 22.10 2.48
CA PHE A 33 20.53 21.55 3.43
C PHE A 33 19.09 21.64 2.92
N GLU A 34 18.72 22.77 2.30
CA GLU A 34 17.41 22.94 1.66
C GLU A 34 17.21 21.95 0.51
N GLU A 35 18.21 21.79 -0.36
CA GLU A 35 18.21 20.77 -1.42
C GLU A 35 18.00 19.36 -0.84
N TRP A 36 18.75 19.01 0.21
CA TRP A 36 18.60 17.71 0.88
C TRP A 36 17.21 17.51 1.49
N CYS A 37 16.61 18.56 2.05
CA CYS A 37 15.25 18.53 2.59
C CYS A 37 14.21 18.28 1.49
N ILE A 38 14.39 18.89 0.31
CA ILE A 38 13.53 18.67 -0.86
C ILE A 38 13.67 17.21 -1.34
N GLU A 39 14.89 16.70 -1.48
CA GLU A 39 15.14 15.30 -1.88
C GLU A 39 14.49 14.30 -0.91
N MET A 40 14.63 14.53 0.41
CA MET A 40 13.98 13.70 1.43
C MET A 40 12.45 13.74 1.32
N ALA A 41 11.88 14.90 1.05
CA ALA A 41 10.43 15.05 0.88
C ALA A 41 9.95 14.33 -0.39
N GLU A 42 10.67 14.45 -1.50
CA GLU A 42 10.37 13.76 -2.76
C GLU A 42 10.46 12.24 -2.61
N MET A 43 11.51 11.74 -1.97
CA MET A 43 11.69 10.30 -1.74
C MET A 43 10.54 9.73 -0.91
N ARG A 44 10.16 10.40 0.19
CA ARG A 44 8.99 10.00 0.99
C ARG A 44 7.71 10.02 0.19
N LYS A 45 7.49 11.09 -0.59
CA LYS A 45 6.30 11.23 -1.44
C LYS A 45 6.22 10.08 -2.46
N GLN A 46 7.32 9.77 -3.13
CA GLN A 46 7.36 8.69 -4.13
C GLN A 46 7.05 7.32 -3.50
N SER A 47 7.59 7.04 -2.31
CA SER A 47 7.29 5.80 -1.58
C SER A 47 5.81 5.70 -1.19
N VAL A 48 5.23 6.80 -0.70
CA VAL A 48 3.79 6.87 -0.34
C VAL A 48 2.91 6.71 -1.58
N ASP A 49 3.21 7.41 -2.67
CA ASP A 49 2.43 7.38 -3.90
C ASP A 49 2.42 5.97 -4.53
N LYS A 50 3.57 5.28 -4.53
CA LYS A 50 3.67 3.89 -4.99
C LYS A 50 2.81 2.94 -4.13
N GLY A 51 2.85 3.10 -2.81
CA GLY A 51 2.00 2.31 -1.90
C GLY A 51 0.52 2.59 -2.11
N LYS A 52 0.16 3.86 -2.28
CA LYS A 52 -1.22 4.30 -2.50
C LYS A 52 -1.80 3.77 -3.82
N ALA A 53 -1.04 3.80 -4.91
CA ALA A 53 -1.49 3.28 -6.21
C ALA A 53 -1.84 1.79 -6.15
N LYS A 54 -1.00 0.98 -5.50
CA LYS A 54 -1.27 -0.45 -5.29
C LYS A 54 -2.53 -0.65 -4.44
N HIS A 55 -2.67 0.12 -3.36
CA HIS A 55 -3.83 0.02 -2.48
C HIS A 55 -5.13 0.43 -3.18
N GLU A 56 -5.08 1.46 -4.02
CA GLU A 56 -6.22 1.92 -4.83
C GLU A 56 -6.67 0.84 -5.82
N GLU A 57 -5.73 0.19 -6.52
CA GLU A 57 -6.04 -0.92 -7.43
C GLU A 57 -6.71 -2.10 -6.71
N VAL A 58 -6.17 -2.52 -5.57
CA VAL A 58 -6.76 -3.60 -4.75
C VAL A 58 -8.16 -3.22 -4.29
N LYS A 59 -8.37 -1.96 -3.88
CA LYS A 59 -9.67 -1.45 -3.44
C LYS A 59 -10.70 -1.43 -4.56
N GLU A 60 -10.33 -0.98 -5.76
CA GLU A 60 -11.20 -1.02 -6.94
C GLU A 60 -11.59 -2.45 -7.30
N LEU A 61 -10.62 -3.37 -7.31
CA LEU A 61 -10.89 -4.78 -7.59
C LEU A 61 -11.79 -5.41 -6.54
N TYR A 62 -11.57 -5.10 -5.25
CA TYR A 62 -12.42 -5.56 -4.16
C TYR A 62 -13.88 -5.10 -4.31
N GLN A 63 -14.11 -3.86 -4.75
CA GLN A 63 -15.47 -3.35 -5.00
C GLN A 63 -16.17 -4.08 -6.14
N ARG A 64 -15.42 -4.55 -7.14
CA ARG A 64 -15.95 -5.30 -8.31
C ARG A 64 -15.96 -6.82 -8.11
N LEU A 65 -15.44 -7.29 -6.98
CA LEU A 65 -15.31 -8.70 -6.65
C LEU A 65 -16.65 -9.43 -6.50
N PRO A 66 -17.70 -8.87 -5.87
CA PRO A 66 -18.99 -9.54 -5.75
C PRO A 66 -19.67 -9.72 -7.11
N ALA A 67 -20.03 -10.96 -7.47
CA ALA A 67 -20.89 -11.21 -8.62
C ALA A 67 -22.36 -10.94 -8.27
N GLY A 68 -22.99 -10.03 -9.02
CA GLY A 68 -24.44 -9.80 -9.03
C GLY A 68 -25.19 -10.87 -9.81
N ALA A 69 -25.88 -10.47 -10.87
CA ALA A 69 -26.55 -11.37 -11.83
C ALA A 69 -25.65 -11.80 -13.00
N GLU A 70 -24.43 -11.26 -13.05
CA GLU A 70 -23.43 -11.51 -14.11
C GLU A 70 -22.81 -12.92 -13.99
N PRO A 71 -22.13 -13.39 -15.06
CA PRO A 71 -21.30 -14.59 -15.01
C PRO A 71 -20.32 -14.54 -13.83
N TYR A 72 -20.16 -15.69 -13.18
CA TYR A 72 -19.42 -15.79 -11.94
C TYR A 72 -18.54 -17.03 -11.92
N GLU A 73 -17.55 -16.97 -11.06
CA GLU A 73 -16.66 -18.09 -10.76
C GLU A 73 -16.45 -18.25 -9.26
N PHE A 74 -15.95 -19.42 -8.87
CA PHE A 74 -15.59 -19.72 -7.50
C PHE A 74 -14.08 -19.67 -7.29
N VAL A 75 -13.69 -19.00 -6.21
CA VAL A 75 -12.31 -18.96 -5.71
C VAL A 75 -12.32 -19.23 -4.21
N SER A 76 -11.28 -19.88 -3.69
CA SER A 76 -11.21 -20.22 -2.27
C SER A 76 -11.12 -18.96 -1.39
N LEU A 77 -11.83 -18.98 -0.26
CA LEU A 77 -11.82 -17.88 0.71
C LEU A 77 -10.43 -17.69 1.31
N GLU A 78 -9.71 -18.78 1.56
CA GLU A 78 -8.34 -18.73 2.08
C GLU A 78 -7.41 -17.97 1.12
N TRP A 79 -7.54 -18.20 -0.18
CA TRP A 79 -6.73 -17.49 -1.17
C TRP A 79 -7.08 -15.99 -1.22
N LEU A 80 -8.38 -15.66 -1.22
CA LEU A 80 -8.83 -14.26 -1.19
C LEU A 80 -8.38 -13.52 0.08
N GLN A 81 -8.39 -14.19 1.23
CA GLN A 81 -7.87 -13.64 2.49
C GLN A 81 -6.38 -13.34 2.40
N LYS A 82 -5.58 -14.26 1.86
CA LYS A 82 -4.15 -14.03 1.64
C LYS A 82 -3.88 -12.95 0.60
N TRP A 83 -4.74 -12.83 -0.41
CA TRP A 83 -4.64 -11.76 -1.41
C TRP A 83 -4.92 -10.37 -0.83
N LEU A 84 -5.88 -10.27 0.10
CA LEU A 84 -6.14 -9.03 0.84
C LEU A 84 -5.04 -8.70 1.86
N ASP A 85 -4.30 -9.71 2.31
CA ASP A 85 -3.18 -9.51 3.23
C ASP A 85 -1.91 -9.13 2.46
N GLU A 86 -1.64 -7.82 2.39
CA GLU A 86 -0.48 -7.25 1.71
C GLU A 86 0.88 -7.77 2.21
N SER A 87 0.92 -8.45 3.38
CA SER A 87 2.13 -8.98 3.99
C SER A 87 2.59 -10.34 3.43
N THR A 88 1.75 -11.05 2.66
CA THR A 88 2.06 -12.39 2.16
C THR A 88 2.20 -12.46 0.64
N PRO A 89 3.26 -13.12 0.10
CA PRO A 89 3.32 -13.41 -1.32
C PRO A 89 2.15 -14.32 -1.73
N THR A 90 1.27 -13.81 -2.58
CA THR A 90 0.12 -14.55 -3.12
C THR A 90 0.59 -15.67 -4.03
N LYS A 91 0.25 -16.90 -3.65
CA LYS A 91 0.47 -18.12 -4.45
C LYS A 91 -0.51 -18.18 -5.63
N PRO A 92 -0.25 -19.02 -6.65
CA PRO A 92 -1.24 -19.32 -7.69
C PRO A 92 -2.55 -19.83 -7.09
N ILE A 93 -3.66 -19.59 -7.79
CA ILE A 93 -4.99 -20.05 -7.36
C ILE A 93 -5.03 -21.58 -7.47
N ASP A 94 -5.41 -22.26 -6.40
CA ASP A 94 -5.58 -23.71 -6.39
C ASP A 94 -6.97 -24.09 -5.88
N ASN A 95 -7.77 -24.67 -6.77
CA ASN A 95 -9.13 -25.12 -6.47
C ASN A 95 -9.25 -26.65 -6.38
N HIS A 96 -8.16 -27.41 -6.57
CA HIS A 96 -8.21 -28.88 -6.61
C HIS A 96 -8.75 -29.49 -5.31
N ALA A 97 -8.43 -28.88 -4.16
CA ALA A 97 -8.92 -29.31 -2.86
C ALA A 97 -10.45 -29.17 -2.69
N CYS A 98 -11.12 -28.45 -3.59
CA CYS A 98 -12.55 -28.21 -3.58
C CYS A 98 -13.32 -29.01 -4.65
N LEU A 99 -12.63 -29.84 -5.43
CA LEU A 99 -13.25 -30.69 -6.45
C LEU A 99 -13.85 -31.95 -5.85
N CYS A 100 -14.95 -32.41 -6.43
CA CYS A 100 -15.45 -33.76 -6.27
C CYS A 100 -14.78 -34.70 -7.29
N SER A 101 -15.08 -36.00 -7.22
CA SER A 101 -14.58 -37.02 -8.17
C SER A 101 -14.96 -36.80 -9.63
N HIS A 102 -15.77 -35.78 -9.94
CA HIS A 102 -16.21 -35.41 -11.29
C HIS A 102 -15.62 -34.09 -11.76
N ASP A 103 -14.57 -33.59 -11.09
CA ASP A 103 -13.90 -32.32 -11.39
C ASP A 103 -14.82 -31.08 -11.29
N LYS A 104 -15.89 -31.18 -10.50
CA LYS A 104 -16.81 -30.08 -10.17
C LYS A 104 -16.68 -29.67 -8.71
N LEU A 105 -17.13 -28.46 -8.38
CA LEU A 105 -17.17 -27.98 -6.99
C LEU A 105 -17.96 -28.94 -6.07
N HIS A 106 -17.31 -29.43 -5.02
CA HIS A 106 -17.91 -30.29 -4.02
C HIS A 106 -18.94 -29.50 -3.19
N PRO A 107 -20.20 -29.98 -3.03
CA PRO A 107 -21.25 -29.25 -2.31
C PRO A 107 -20.86 -28.83 -0.89
N ASP A 108 -20.22 -29.71 -0.13
CA ASP A 108 -19.76 -29.40 1.23
C ASP A 108 -18.66 -28.32 1.31
N LYS A 109 -17.96 -28.07 0.19
CA LYS A 109 -16.87 -27.09 0.10
C LYS A 109 -17.37 -25.72 -0.39
N ILE A 110 -18.66 -25.57 -0.70
CA ILE A 110 -19.25 -24.27 -1.07
C ILE A 110 -19.03 -23.22 0.03
N SER A 111 -19.08 -23.62 1.30
CA SER A 111 -18.89 -22.72 2.44
C SER A 111 -17.48 -22.08 2.50
N ILE A 112 -16.47 -22.76 1.94
CA ILE A 112 -15.09 -22.28 1.91
C ILE A 112 -14.72 -21.60 0.58
N MET A 113 -15.69 -21.47 -0.33
CA MET A 113 -15.53 -20.83 -1.62
C MET A 113 -16.34 -19.55 -1.70
N LYS A 114 -15.85 -18.59 -2.47
CA LYS A 114 -16.51 -17.33 -2.73
C LYS A 114 -16.87 -17.23 -4.20
N ARG A 115 -18.11 -16.85 -4.46
CA ARG A 115 -18.57 -16.43 -5.76
C ARG A 115 -18.04 -15.04 -6.08
N ILE A 116 -17.26 -14.93 -7.16
CA ILE A 116 -16.66 -13.69 -7.66
C ILE A 116 -17.12 -13.41 -9.09
N SER A 117 -17.08 -12.15 -9.51
CA SER A 117 -17.39 -11.77 -10.89
C SER A 117 -16.37 -12.35 -11.87
N GLU A 118 -16.80 -12.67 -13.10
CA GLU A 118 -15.91 -13.12 -14.18
C GLU A 118 -14.76 -12.13 -14.42
N TYR A 119 -15.06 -10.82 -14.38
CA TYR A 119 -14.04 -9.77 -14.48
C TYR A 119 -12.95 -9.89 -13.42
N ALA A 120 -13.32 -10.11 -12.15
CA ALA A 120 -12.34 -10.28 -11.08
C ALA A 120 -11.57 -11.60 -11.24
N ALA A 121 -12.25 -12.66 -11.67
CA ALA A 121 -11.62 -13.95 -11.95
C ALA A 121 -10.56 -13.83 -13.05
N ASP A 122 -10.86 -13.18 -14.17
CA ASP A 122 -9.91 -12.97 -15.27
C ASP A 122 -8.66 -12.23 -14.81
N ILE A 123 -8.81 -11.18 -13.99
CA ILE A 123 -7.66 -10.45 -13.43
C ILE A 123 -6.84 -11.37 -12.52
N PHE A 124 -7.48 -12.14 -11.65
CA PHE A 124 -6.76 -13.03 -10.74
C PHE A 124 -6.02 -14.15 -11.47
N TYR A 125 -6.67 -14.84 -12.41
CA TYR A 125 -6.02 -15.90 -13.18
C TYR A 125 -4.95 -15.36 -14.14
N SER A 126 -5.13 -14.16 -14.70
CA SER A 126 -4.09 -13.52 -15.52
C SER A 126 -2.86 -13.10 -14.72
N ARG A 127 -3.05 -12.56 -13.51
CA ARG A 127 -1.96 -12.05 -12.65
C ARG A 127 -1.26 -13.15 -11.87
N TYR A 128 -2.00 -14.09 -11.30
CA TYR A 128 -1.49 -15.08 -10.36
C TYR A 128 -1.46 -16.50 -10.93
N GLY A 129 -2.16 -16.76 -12.04
CA GLY A 129 -2.27 -18.09 -12.62
C GLY A 129 -3.03 -19.08 -11.73
N GLY A 130 -2.91 -20.36 -12.07
CA GLY A 130 -3.50 -21.46 -11.32
C GLY A 130 -4.70 -22.11 -11.99
N GLY A 131 -5.50 -22.83 -11.22
CA GLY A 131 -6.69 -23.54 -11.69
C GLY A 131 -7.14 -24.68 -10.78
N PRO A 132 -8.16 -25.45 -11.18
CA PRO A 132 -9.05 -25.19 -12.33
C PRO A 132 -10.03 -24.03 -12.06
N ARG A 133 -10.52 -23.40 -13.14
CA ARG A 133 -11.61 -22.40 -13.08
C ARG A 133 -12.93 -23.13 -12.82
N LEU A 134 -13.71 -22.61 -11.87
CA LEU A 134 -14.96 -23.21 -11.42
C LEU A 134 -16.10 -22.24 -11.70
N THR A 135 -17.03 -22.62 -12.58
CA THR A 135 -18.25 -21.89 -12.92
C THR A 135 -19.50 -22.54 -12.32
#